data_AF-A0A2N0BMX1-F1
#
_entry.id   AF-A0A2N0BMX1-F1
#
_cell.length_a   1.000
_cell.length_b   1.000
_cell.length_c   1.000
_cell.angle_alpha   90.00
_cell.angle_beta   90.00
_cell.angle_gamma   90.00
#
_symmetry.space_group_name_H-M   'P 1'
#
loop_
_entity.id
_entity.type
_entity.pdbx_description
1 polymer ?
#
loop_
_entity_poly.entity_id
_entity_poly.type
_entity_poly.pdbx_seq_one_letter_code
_entity_poly.pdbx_strand_id
1 'polypeptide(L)'
;MRTFLIFVSLLLGFTGPLLTRELVYAFWEPGKPEKERMILVGETVLYDKVKPIEEEGKNRNLDIGVDTRADLVTIKITYDPGLREGQILYLIEKDFDHKNYKNGNVVGQIEIKSIFQTSFIGKRARGIGNLGLVKDRNLMVAAPLVSEKIESAIVERKKGDYHLARNEVAESIRSYKHTISLDPSSPMGHFRLGLLYKKTGEAYVSAGSEFSMAWKNRKRFGNAQEELEFYVEYIDYLNHKYETEGFKNSPVLSRSMEVIQEAFKLTKADSELLIQSATTYYYLFREESKPGQPPAEASAKRKKADTYFEIAEKLVKNSEKSNPSDYRVHLLASKLYIDKITELLSETGQSGIGEPERAGNLKGSLAAAVEKYKTFKPSSVPGDPYILKANTLLGSF
;
A
#
# COMPACT_ATOMS: atom_id res chain seq x y z
N MET A 1 68.25 38.29 20.50
CA MET A 1 67.37 37.19 20.90
C MET A 1 65.97 37.42 20.33
N ARG A 2 65.57 36.67 19.31
CA ARG A 2 64.19 36.53 18.85
C ARG A 2 64.05 35.12 18.28
N THR A 3 63.43 34.24 19.04
CA THR A 3 63.10 32.86 18.66
C THR A 3 61.78 32.87 17.89
N PHE A 4 61.79 32.34 16.67
CA PHE A 4 60.60 32.11 15.87
C PHE A 4 60.18 30.64 16.06
N LEU A 5 59.04 30.40 16.71
CA LEU A 5 58.43 29.08 16.83
C LEU A 5 57.66 28.79 15.55
N ILE A 6 58.14 27.80 14.77
CA ILE A 6 57.41 27.24 13.63
C ILE A 6 56.46 26.17 14.18
N PHE A 7 55.16 26.43 14.13
CA PHE A 7 54.13 25.45 14.40
C PHE A 7 53.97 24.55 13.17
N VAL A 8 54.48 23.32 13.23
CA VAL A 8 54.20 22.29 12.24
C VAL A 8 52.92 21.58 12.67
N SER A 9 51.81 21.90 12.03
CA SER A 9 50.55 21.17 12.20
C SER A 9 50.68 19.79 11.56
N LEU A 10 50.86 18.77 12.39
CA LEU A 10 50.82 17.37 11.99
C LEU A 10 49.37 17.01 11.61
N LEU A 11 49.05 17.00 10.32
CA LEU A 11 47.80 16.45 9.80
C LEU A 11 47.85 14.92 9.98
N LEU A 12 47.32 14.44 11.11
CA LEU A 12 46.98 13.03 11.30
C LEU A 12 45.84 12.68 10.34
N GLY A 13 46.20 12.07 9.21
CA GLY A 13 45.24 11.44 8.32
C GLY A 13 44.51 10.32 9.06
N PHE A 14 43.25 10.54 9.40
CA PHE A 14 42.33 9.47 9.75
C PHE A 14 42.05 8.63 8.50
N THR A 15 42.91 7.66 8.21
CA THR A 15 42.55 6.54 7.33
C THR A 15 41.76 5.54 8.16
N GLY A 16 40.46 5.79 8.33
CA GLY A 16 39.54 4.72 8.73
C GLY A 16 39.63 3.57 7.73
N PRO A 17 39.39 2.31 8.14
CA PRO A 17 39.40 1.19 7.21
C PRO A 17 38.39 1.46 6.10
N LEU A 18 38.88 1.51 4.86
CA LEU A 18 38.04 1.52 3.67
C LEU A 18 37.23 0.22 3.70
N LEU A 19 35.95 0.30 4.07
CA LEU A 19 35.05 -0.85 4.08
C LEU A 19 34.89 -1.35 2.64
N THR A 20 35.72 -2.31 2.25
CA THR A 20 35.73 -2.85 0.90
C THR A 20 34.50 -3.72 0.69
N ARG A 21 33.63 -3.28 -0.22
CA ARG A 21 32.49 -4.03 -0.75
C ARG A 21 32.91 -5.44 -1.15
N GLU A 22 32.33 -6.45 -0.50
CA GLU A 22 32.53 -7.85 -0.82
C GLU A 22 31.31 -8.39 -1.59
N LEU A 23 31.56 -9.22 -2.59
CA LEU A 23 30.53 -9.81 -3.44
C LEU A 23 30.54 -11.32 -3.31
N VAL A 24 29.36 -11.91 -3.36
CA VAL A 24 29.12 -13.35 -3.26
C VAL A 24 28.28 -13.78 -4.46
N TYR A 25 28.56 -14.97 -5.00
CA TYR A 25 27.65 -15.61 -5.93
C TYR A 25 26.80 -16.60 -5.13
N ALA A 26 25.51 -16.27 -5.01
CA ALA A 26 24.53 -17.01 -4.25
C ALA A 26 23.77 -17.97 -5.16
N PHE A 27 23.63 -19.23 -4.75
CA PHE A 27 22.90 -20.26 -5.48
C PHE A 27 21.58 -20.55 -4.78
N TRP A 28 20.48 -20.48 -5.53
CA TRP A 28 19.13 -20.73 -5.00
C TRP A 28 18.86 -22.21 -4.77
N GLU A 29 19.40 -23.06 -5.63
CA GLU A 29 19.29 -24.50 -5.52
C GLU A 29 20.68 -25.14 -5.65
N PRO A 30 21.04 -26.08 -4.75
CA PRO A 30 22.27 -26.85 -4.89
C PRO A 30 22.32 -27.57 -6.25
N GLY A 31 23.35 -27.28 -7.05
CA GLY A 31 23.59 -27.95 -8.33
C GLY A 31 22.90 -27.33 -9.55
N LYS A 32 22.09 -26.26 -9.41
CA LYS A 32 21.62 -25.47 -10.55
C LYS A 32 22.60 -24.35 -10.89
N PRO A 33 22.79 -24.01 -12.18
CA PRO A 33 23.75 -23.00 -12.61
C PRO A 33 23.28 -21.55 -12.38
N GLU A 34 22.02 -21.34 -12.00
CA GLU A 34 21.44 -20.03 -11.73
C GLU A 34 22.05 -19.43 -10.45
N LYS A 35 23.12 -18.65 -10.64
CA LYS A 35 23.79 -17.89 -9.60
C LYS A 35 23.36 -16.43 -9.66
N GLU A 36 23.03 -15.87 -8.51
CA GLU A 36 22.79 -14.45 -8.36
C GLU A 36 24.00 -13.80 -7.70
N ARG A 37 24.49 -12.71 -8.30
CA ARG A 37 25.54 -11.91 -7.69
C ARG A 37 24.92 -11.00 -6.65
N MET A 38 25.38 -11.11 -5.41
CA MET A 38 24.87 -10.35 -4.27
C MET A 38 25.99 -9.62 -3.53
N ILE A 39 25.59 -8.64 -2.74
CA ILE A 39 26.47 -7.85 -1.88
C ILE A 39 26.51 -8.52 -0.52
N LEU A 40 27.72 -8.82 -0.02
CA LEU A 40 27.86 -9.30 1.34
C LEU A 40 27.70 -8.13 2.31
N VAL A 41 26.73 -8.27 3.22
CA VAL A 41 26.29 -7.22 4.15
C VAL A 41 26.81 -7.46 5.55
N GLY A 42 26.96 -8.72 5.93
CA GLY A 42 27.21 -9.07 7.33
C GLY A 42 27.15 -10.56 7.63
N GLU A 43 26.95 -10.86 8.90
CA GLU A 43 26.84 -12.22 9.45
C GLU A 43 25.74 -12.29 10.52
N THR A 44 25.08 -13.44 10.63
CA THR A 44 24.13 -13.73 11.71
C THR A 44 24.88 -13.91 13.02
N VAL A 45 24.31 -13.41 14.12
CA VAL A 45 24.94 -13.47 15.45
C VAL A 45 24.07 -14.13 16.50
N LEU A 46 22.74 -13.95 16.43
CA LEU A 46 21.81 -14.51 17.40
C LEU A 46 20.53 -14.91 16.70
N TYR A 47 19.97 -16.05 17.09
CA TYR A 47 18.65 -16.52 16.68
C TYR A 47 17.76 -16.64 17.92
N ASP A 48 16.62 -15.95 17.88
CA ASP A 48 15.57 -15.98 18.89
C ASP A 48 14.24 -16.36 18.24
N LYS A 49 13.22 -16.65 19.05
CA LYS A 49 11.83 -16.74 18.58
C LYS A 49 11.11 -15.41 18.77
N VAL A 50 10.31 -15.00 17.79
CA VAL A 50 9.44 -13.82 17.92
C VAL A 50 8.53 -14.01 19.14
N LYS A 51 8.41 -12.98 19.99
CA LYS A 51 7.67 -13.09 21.25
C LYS A 51 6.19 -13.37 20.99
N PRO A 52 5.51 -14.20 21.80
CA PRO A 52 4.10 -14.56 21.56
C PRO A 52 3.16 -13.35 21.46
N ILE A 53 3.45 -12.28 22.21
CA ILE A 53 2.67 -11.03 22.23
C ILE A 53 2.71 -10.32 20.86
N GLU A 54 3.79 -10.49 20.09
CA GLU A 54 3.95 -9.88 18.76
C GLU A 54 3.24 -10.68 17.65
N GLU A 55 2.74 -11.89 17.96
CA GLU A 55 2.04 -12.79 17.03
C GLU A 55 0.58 -13.08 17.41
N GLU A 56 0.00 -12.35 18.38
CA GLU A 56 -1.38 -12.58 18.83
C GLU A 56 -2.37 -12.57 17.65
N GLY A 57 -2.92 -13.75 17.37
CA GLY A 57 -3.98 -13.96 16.37
C GLY A 57 -3.68 -14.97 15.26
N LYS A 58 -2.43 -15.38 15.02
CA LYS A 58 -2.09 -16.27 13.87
C LYS A 58 -2.01 -17.77 14.19
N ASN A 59 -1.66 -18.15 15.42
CA ASN A 59 -1.38 -19.56 15.77
C ASN A 59 -2.38 -20.17 16.76
N ARG A 60 -3.63 -19.70 16.79
CA ARG A 60 -4.62 -20.13 17.79
C ARG A 60 -4.96 -21.64 17.74
N ASN A 61 -4.70 -22.35 16.63
CA ASN A 61 -5.13 -23.74 16.40
C ASN A 61 -4.06 -24.67 15.79
N LEU A 62 -2.77 -24.51 16.08
CA LEU A 62 -1.74 -25.46 15.64
C LEU A 62 -1.15 -26.19 16.85
N ASP A 63 -1.87 -27.21 17.31
CA ASP A 63 -1.40 -28.17 18.33
C ASP A 63 -0.55 -29.27 17.66
N ILE A 64 0.48 -28.81 16.95
CA ILE A 64 1.62 -29.62 16.54
C ILE A 64 2.70 -29.25 17.54
N GLY A 65 3.30 -30.21 18.25
CA GLY A 65 4.32 -29.99 19.28
C GLY A 65 5.65 -29.38 18.78
N VAL A 66 5.59 -28.49 17.79
CA VAL A 66 6.68 -27.79 17.12
C VAL A 66 6.33 -26.29 17.08
N ASP A 67 7.26 -25.45 17.53
CA ASP A 67 7.11 -23.99 17.53
C ASP A 67 7.15 -23.42 16.10
N THR A 68 5.97 -23.03 15.59
CA THR A 68 5.76 -22.51 14.22
C THR A 68 5.98 -21.00 14.08
N ARG A 69 6.32 -20.30 15.17
CA ARG A 69 6.57 -18.85 15.15
C ARG A 69 7.78 -18.53 14.29
N ALA A 70 7.75 -17.35 13.68
CA ALA A 70 8.90 -16.85 12.92
C ALA A 70 10.13 -16.72 13.83
N ASP A 71 11.31 -16.96 13.25
CA ASP A 71 12.59 -16.77 13.91
C ASP A 71 13.01 -15.31 13.75
N LEU A 72 13.48 -14.73 14.85
CA LEU A 72 14.09 -13.41 14.91
C LEU A 72 15.61 -13.58 14.86
N VAL A 73 16.26 -13.06 13.84
CA VAL A 73 17.72 -13.11 13.70
C VAL A 73 18.33 -11.73 13.90
N THR A 74 19.41 -11.66 14.67
CA THR A 74 20.24 -10.45 14.80
C THR A 74 21.46 -10.56 13.89
N ILE A 75 21.68 -9.53 13.09
CA ILE A 75 22.73 -9.46 12.06
C ILE A 75 23.75 -8.42 12.49
N LYS A 76 25.03 -8.77 12.40
CA LYS A 76 26.15 -7.81 12.40
C LYS A 76 26.28 -7.23 11.01
N ILE A 77 26.05 -5.93 10.84
CA ILE A 77 26.27 -5.27 9.55
C ILE A 77 27.73 -4.85 9.48
N THR A 78 28.46 -5.43 8.53
CA THR A 78 29.84 -5.06 8.21
C THR A 78 29.88 -4.05 7.07
N TYR A 79 29.02 -4.21 6.05
CA TYR A 79 28.86 -3.27 4.95
C TYR A 79 27.38 -2.94 4.77
N ASP A 80 27.07 -1.66 4.69
CA ASP A 80 25.69 -1.19 4.51
C ASP A 80 25.51 -0.59 3.11
N PRO A 81 24.87 -1.31 2.17
CA PRO A 81 24.54 -0.79 0.84
C PRO A 81 23.34 0.19 0.84
N GLY A 82 22.85 0.65 2.00
CA GLY A 82 21.63 1.46 2.12
C GLY A 82 20.41 0.63 2.56
N LEU A 83 20.62 -0.30 3.48
CA LEU A 83 19.60 -1.21 4.01
C LEU A 83 18.44 -0.48 4.70
N ARG A 84 17.23 -1.04 4.60
CA ARG A 84 16.01 -0.44 5.19
C ARG A 84 15.08 -1.51 5.78
N GLU A 85 14.22 -1.08 6.70
CA GLU A 85 13.11 -1.92 7.18
C GLU A 85 12.23 -2.40 6.02
N GLY A 86 11.71 -3.62 6.12
CA GLY A 86 10.94 -4.30 5.08
C GLY A 86 11.78 -4.91 3.94
N GLN A 87 13.08 -4.63 3.85
CA GLN A 87 13.94 -5.21 2.82
C GLN A 87 14.20 -6.70 3.07
N ILE A 88 14.21 -7.49 2.01
CA ILE A 88 14.58 -8.92 2.08
C ILE A 88 16.09 -9.06 1.95
N LEU A 89 16.69 -9.82 2.88
CA LEU A 89 18.07 -10.28 2.82
C LEU A 89 18.11 -11.80 2.76
N TYR A 90 19.21 -12.33 2.25
CA TYR A 90 19.42 -13.76 2.07
C TYR A 90 20.52 -14.26 2.99
N LEU A 91 20.25 -15.38 3.64
CA LEU A 91 21.21 -16.09 4.46
C LEU A 91 21.97 -17.07 3.57
N ILE A 92 23.29 -16.95 3.59
CA ILE A 92 24.20 -17.68 2.73
C ILE A 92 25.08 -18.58 3.58
N GLU A 93 24.98 -19.88 3.31
CA GLU A 93 25.97 -20.86 3.75
C GLU A 93 27.13 -20.85 2.76
N LYS A 94 28.27 -20.35 3.22
CA LYS A 94 29.46 -20.18 2.39
C LYS A 94 30.32 -21.44 2.41
N ASP A 95 30.80 -21.83 1.24
CA ASP A 95 31.87 -22.82 1.14
C ASP A 95 33.22 -22.12 1.39
N PHE A 96 33.91 -22.50 2.47
CA PHE A 96 35.16 -21.87 2.89
C PHE A 96 36.35 -22.27 1.99
N ASP A 97 36.23 -23.34 1.20
CA ASP A 97 37.33 -23.91 0.41
C ASP A 97 37.39 -23.39 -1.04
N HIS A 98 36.43 -22.56 -1.46
CA HIS A 98 36.33 -22.12 -2.85
C HIS A 98 37.30 -20.98 -3.20
N LYS A 99 38.40 -21.32 -3.89
CA LYS A 99 39.57 -20.43 -4.13
C LYS A 99 39.35 -19.25 -5.09
N ASN A 100 38.38 -19.33 -6.00
CA ASN A 100 38.22 -18.33 -7.10
C ASN A 100 37.04 -17.37 -6.91
N TYR A 101 35.97 -17.82 -6.26
CA TYR A 101 34.77 -17.02 -5.98
C TYR A 101 34.26 -17.38 -4.60
N LYS A 102 33.87 -16.37 -3.81
CA LYS A 102 33.18 -16.62 -2.54
C LYS A 102 31.75 -17.04 -2.89
N ASN A 103 31.57 -18.32 -3.15
CA ASN A 103 30.28 -18.92 -3.50
C ASN A 103 29.55 -19.33 -2.22
N GLY A 104 28.22 -19.35 -2.26
CA GLY A 104 27.44 -19.92 -1.17
C GLY A 104 26.01 -20.22 -1.55
N ASN A 105 25.40 -21.13 -0.82
CA ASN A 105 24.02 -21.53 -1.03
C ASN A 105 23.11 -20.60 -0.24
N VAL A 106 22.03 -20.13 -0.87
CA VAL A 106 20.95 -19.44 -0.16
C VAL A 106 20.21 -20.50 0.65
N VAL A 107 20.30 -20.40 1.97
CA VAL A 107 19.69 -21.36 2.91
C VAL A 107 18.54 -20.75 3.71
N GLY A 108 18.29 -19.46 3.54
CA GLY A 108 17.20 -18.76 4.19
C GLY A 108 16.99 -17.36 3.65
N GLN A 109 15.83 -16.78 3.95
CA GLN A 109 15.49 -15.39 3.66
C GLN A 109 14.93 -14.73 4.91
N ILE A 110 15.19 -13.44 5.06
CA ILE A 110 14.73 -12.65 6.20
C ILE A 110 14.23 -11.27 5.75
N GLU A 111 13.19 -10.78 6.39
CA GLU A 111 12.67 -9.41 6.23
C GLU A 111 13.24 -8.53 7.36
N ILE A 112 13.95 -7.46 7.03
CA ILE A 112 14.50 -6.53 8.04
C ILE A 112 13.35 -5.87 8.82
N LYS A 113 13.38 -5.98 10.14
CA LYS A 113 12.42 -5.34 11.06
C LYS A 113 12.92 -4.07 11.71
N SER A 114 14.20 -3.98 12.01
CA SER A 114 14.78 -2.77 12.56
C SER A 114 16.28 -2.73 12.29
N ILE A 115 16.80 -1.52 12.12
CA ILE A 115 18.24 -1.25 11.98
C ILE A 115 18.64 -0.28 13.09
N PHE A 116 19.71 -0.58 13.82
CA PHE A 116 20.15 0.21 14.97
C PHE A 116 21.68 0.22 15.06
N GLN A 117 22.22 1.27 15.68
CA GLN A 117 23.66 1.43 15.92
C GLN A 117 23.91 1.31 17.42
N THR A 118 24.98 0.59 17.79
CA THR A 118 25.44 0.52 19.18
C THR A 118 26.88 1.02 19.28
N SER A 119 27.21 1.72 20.37
CA SER A 119 28.52 2.36 20.55
C SER A 119 29.68 1.37 20.56
N PHE A 120 29.46 0.13 21.02
CA PHE A 120 30.50 -0.88 21.16
C PHE A 120 30.46 -1.96 20.06
N ILE A 121 29.28 -2.27 19.54
CA ILE A 121 29.05 -3.48 18.73
C ILE A 121 28.78 -3.13 17.25
N GLY A 122 28.71 -1.83 16.92
CA GLY A 122 28.53 -1.31 15.57
C GLY A 122 27.08 -1.36 15.08
N LYS A 123 26.90 -1.33 13.76
CA LYS A 123 25.59 -1.35 13.11
C LYS A 123 24.99 -2.76 13.12
N ARG A 124 23.72 -2.85 13.47
CA ARG A 124 22.96 -4.10 13.61
C ARG A 124 21.61 -4.00 12.93
N ALA A 125 21.12 -5.15 12.51
CA ALA A 125 19.75 -5.29 12.06
C ALA A 125 19.10 -6.50 12.73
N ARG A 126 17.81 -6.38 13.02
CA ARG A 126 16.95 -7.52 13.34
C ARG A 126 16.13 -7.85 12.11
N GLY A 127 16.11 -9.12 11.72
CA GLY A 127 15.27 -9.64 10.64
C GLY A 127 14.39 -10.77 11.14
N ILE A 128 13.25 -10.99 10.48
CA ILE A 128 12.39 -12.15 10.75
C ILE A 128 12.36 -13.08 9.54
N GLY A 129 12.31 -14.39 9.78
CA GLY A 129 12.17 -15.40 8.74
C GLY A 129 11.85 -16.78 9.32
N ASN A 130 11.54 -17.75 8.47
CA ASN A 130 11.37 -19.13 8.90
C ASN A 130 12.72 -19.85 8.74
N LEU A 131 13.47 -19.98 9.83
CA LEU A 131 14.89 -20.37 9.86
C LEU A 131 15.15 -21.65 10.66
N GLY A 132 14.11 -22.43 10.95
CA GLY A 132 14.19 -23.61 11.82
C GLY A 132 15.26 -24.65 11.44
N LEU A 133 15.66 -24.71 10.17
CA LEU A 133 16.69 -25.63 9.67
C LEU A 133 18.13 -25.10 9.79
N VAL A 134 18.31 -23.81 10.08
CA VAL A 134 19.62 -23.13 10.00
C VAL A 134 20.00 -22.31 11.24
N LYS A 135 19.16 -22.37 12.29
CA LYS A 135 19.27 -21.60 13.55
C LYS A 135 20.57 -21.81 14.35
N ASP A 136 21.29 -22.90 14.12
CA ASP A 136 22.52 -23.23 14.85
C ASP A 136 23.80 -22.94 14.04
N ARG A 137 23.67 -22.25 12.90
CA ARG A 137 24.79 -21.95 12.00
C ARG A 137 25.09 -20.45 11.96
N ASN A 138 26.37 -20.12 11.91
CA ASN A 138 26.82 -18.78 11.57
C ASN A 138 26.76 -18.61 10.06
N LEU A 139 25.79 -17.84 9.59
CA LEU A 139 25.54 -17.61 8.17
C LEU A 139 25.98 -16.21 7.77
N MET A 140 26.45 -16.11 6.54
CA MET A 140 26.69 -14.83 5.90
C MET A 140 25.35 -14.22 5.49
N VAL A 141 25.22 -12.91 5.52
CA VAL A 141 24.01 -12.21 5.09
C VAL A 141 24.33 -11.39 3.86
N ALA A 142 23.52 -11.54 2.81
CA ALA A 142 23.69 -10.83 1.56
C ALA A 142 22.42 -10.09 1.13
N ALA A 143 22.63 -8.99 0.41
CA ALA A 143 21.59 -8.19 -0.21
C ALA A 143 21.72 -8.27 -1.74
N PRO A 144 20.60 -8.20 -2.50
CA PRO A 144 20.66 -8.06 -3.94
C PRO A 144 21.43 -6.80 -4.37
N LEU A 145 22.07 -6.84 -5.54
CA LEU A 145 22.86 -5.70 -6.07
C LEU A 145 22.08 -4.41 -6.21
N VAL A 146 20.77 -4.50 -6.45
CA VAL A 146 19.88 -3.34 -6.56
C VAL A 146 19.88 -2.48 -5.29
N SER A 147 20.24 -3.06 -4.14
CA SER A 147 20.23 -2.38 -2.85
C SER A 147 21.11 -1.13 -2.82
N GLU A 148 22.27 -1.15 -3.50
CA GLU A 148 23.18 0.00 -3.62
C GLU A 148 22.56 1.20 -4.35
N LYS A 149 21.56 0.94 -5.19
CA LYS A 149 20.93 1.97 -6.03
C LYS A 149 19.69 2.56 -5.40
N ILE A 150 19.24 2.07 -4.23
CA ILE A 150 18.00 2.54 -3.58
C ILE A 150 18.09 4.03 -3.25
N GLU A 151 19.22 4.51 -2.74
CA GLU A 151 19.39 5.94 -2.45
C GLU A 151 19.34 6.79 -3.72
N SER A 152 20.00 6.33 -4.78
CA SER A 152 19.95 6.98 -6.09
C SER A 152 18.53 6.99 -6.66
N ALA A 153 17.76 5.91 -6.48
CA ALA A 153 16.36 5.83 -6.90
C ALA A 153 15.49 6.88 -6.19
N ILE A 154 15.73 7.11 -4.90
CA ILE A 154 15.03 8.14 -4.12
C ILE A 154 15.36 9.55 -4.61
N VAL A 155 16.64 9.82 -4.91
CA VAL A 155 17.06 11.11 -5.47
C VAL A 155 16.37 11.35 -6.82
N GLU A 156 16.40 10.35 -7.70
CA GLU A 156 15.76 10.45 -9.01
C GLU A 156 14.24 10.60 -8.89
N ARG A 157 13.61 9.97 -7.89
CA ARG A 157 12.19 10.16 -7.61
C ARG A 157 11.89 11.60 -7.24
N LYS A 158 12.66 12.16 -6.29
CA LYS A 158 12.48 13.56 -5.84
C LYS A 158 12.67 14.55 -6.99
N LYS A 159 13.55 14.25 -7.94
CA LYS A 159 13.68 15.01 -9.19
C LYS A 159 12.42 14.92 -10.05
N GLY A 160 11.81 13.73 -10.15
CA GLY A 160 10.50 13.56 -10.79
C GLY A 160 9.40 14.37 -10.12
N ASP A 161 9.36 14.41 -8.78
CA ASP A 161 8.42 15.23 -8.00
C ASP A 161 8.63 16.74 -8.26
N TYR A 162 9.90 17.17 -8.35
CA TYR A 162 10.27 18.55 -8.69
C TYR A 162 9.78 18.97 -10.09
N HIS A 163 10.00 18.13 -11.10
CA HIS A 163 9.51 18.36 -12.45
C HIS A 163 7.98 18.39 -12.50
N LEU A 164 7.31 17.48 -11.78
CA LEU A 164 5.85 17.45 -11.70
C LEU A 164 5.27 18.74 -11.10
N ALA A 165 5.88 19.27 -10.04
CA ALA A 165 5.46 20.52 -9.41
C ALA A 165 5.56 21.73 -10.36
N ARG A 166 6.41 21.65 -11.40
CA ARG A 166 6.58 22.66 -12.45
C ARG A 166 5.75 22.38 -13.71
N ASN A 167 4.88 21.37 -13.65
CA ASN A 167 4.10 20.87 -14.78
C ASN A 167 4.96 20.35 -15.96
N GLU A 168 6.20 19.97 -15.69
CA GLU A 168 7.15 19.37 -16.65
C GLU A 168 6.90 17.85 -16.71
N VAL A 169 5.78 17.47 -17.32
CA VAL A 169 5.24 16.10 -17.29
C VAL A 169 6.21 15.08 -17.91
N ALA A 170 6.82 15.40 -19.06
CA ALA A 170 7.70 14.47 -19.77
C ALA A 170 8.98 14.17 -18.97
N GLU A 171 9.58 15.20 -18.36
CA GLU A 171 10.72 15.12 -17.46
C GLU A 171 10.39 14.28 -16.22
N SER A 172 9.21 14.52 -15.64
CA SER A 172 8.73 13.76 -14.49
C SER A 172 8.57 12.26 -14.79
N ILE A 173 7.96 11.92 -15.94
CA ILE A 173 7.86 10.52 -16.41
C ILE A 173 9.24 9.89 -16.56
N ARG A 174 10.21 10.59 -17.18
CA ARG A 174 11.57 10.09 -17.36
C ARG A 174 12.24 9.79 -16.02
N SER A 175 12.12 10.70 -15.05
CA SER A 175 12.68 10.51 -13.73
C SER A 175 12.02 9.36 -12.97
N TYR A 176 10.69 9.24 -12.96
CA TYR A 176 10.04 8.10 -12.30
C TYR A 176 10.37 6.75 -12.96
N LYS A 177 10.47 6.69 -14.29
CA LYS A 177 10.96 5.48 -14.98
C LYS A 177 12.40 5.14 -14.58
N HIS A 178 13.25 6.15 -14.43
CA HIS A 178 14.62 5.95 -13.97
C HIS A 178 14.65 5.49 -12.50
N THR A 179 13.82 6.03 -11.60
CA THR A 179 13.60 5.48 -10.25
C THR A 179 13.31 3.98 -10.27
N ILE A 180 12.34 3.56 -11.09
CA ILE A 180 11.95 2.15 -11.20
C ILE A 180 13.09 1.31 -11.78
N SER A 181 13.89 1.83 -12.71
CA SER A 181 15.06 1.10 -13.22
C SER A 181 16.18 0.92 -12.18
N LEU A 182 16.28 1.86 -11.22
CA LEU A 182 17.26 1.82 -10.13
C LEU A 182 16.79 0.96 -8.97
N ASP A 183 15.49 0.99 -8.65
CA ASP A 183 14.83 0.13 -7.66
C ASP A 183 13.47 -0.36 -8.22
N PRO A 184 13.44 -1.53 -8.90
CA PRO A 184 12.23 -2.08 -9.52
C PRO A 184 11.16 -2.55 -8.55
N SER A 185 11.46 -2.58 -7.24
CA SER A 185 10.46 -2.89 -6.22
C SER A 185 10.13 -1.67 -5.36
N SER A 186 10.50 -0.46 -5.81
CA SER A 186 10.14 0.79 -5.14
C SER A 186 8.64 1.05 -5.27
N PRO A 187 7.83 0.91 -4.19
CA PRO A 187 6.39 1.13 -4.30
C PRO A 187 6.09 2.61 -4.60
N MET A 188 6.92 3.53 -4.11
CA MET A 188 6.76 4.95 -4.37
C MET A 188 7.09 5.33 -5.82
N GLY A 189 8.12 4.71 -6.44
CA GLY A 189 8.43 4.95 -7.85
C GLY A 189 7.27 4.57 -8.76
N HIS A 190 6.72 3.38 -8.54
CA HIS A 190 5.51 2.91 -9.22
C HIS A 190 4.28 3.78 -8.91
N PHE A 191 4.02 4.09 -7.63
CA PHE A 191 2.89 4.94 -7.25
C PHE A 191 2.93 6.31 -7.95
N ARG A 192 4.06 7.02 -7.91
CA ARG A 192 4.17 8.35 -8.53
C ARG A 192 4.00 8.32 -10.05
N LEU A 193 4.54 7.30 -10.71
CA LEU A 193 4.34 7.11 -12.16
C LEU A 193 2.87 6.79 -12.49
N GLY A 194 2.23 5.92 -11.69
CA GLY A 194 0.81 5.59 -11.83
C GLY A 194 -0.10 6.80 -11.64
N LEU A 195 0.18 7.61 -10.61
CA LEU A 195 -0.55 8.86 -10.36
C LEU A 195 -0.40 9.86 -11.52
N LEU A 196 0.80 9.96 -12.10
CA LEU A 196 1.05 10.83 -13.24
C LEU A 196 0.31 10.36 -14.50
N TYR A 197 0.29 9.05 -14.77
CA TYR A 197 -0.51 8.48 -15.87
C TYR A 197 -2.01 8.67 -15.64
N LYS A 198 -2.50 8.55 -14.39
CA LYS A 198 -3.89 8.85 -14.05
C LYS A 198 -4.24 10.31 -14.34
N LYS A 199 -3.38 11.24 -13.92
CA LYS A 199 -3.60 12.69 -14.08
C LYS A 199 -3.56 13.16 -15.54
N THR A 200 -2.71 12.56 -16.36
CA THR A 200 -2.55 12.91 -17.78
C THR A 200 -3.61 12.26 -18.67
N GLY A 201 -4.23 11.16 -18.23
CA GLY A 201 -5.29 10.46 -18.97
C GLY A 201 -4.81 9.65 -20.17
N GLU A 202 -3.62 9.94 -20.71
CA GLU A 202 -3.05 9.28 -21.90
C GLU A 202 -2.75 7.79 -21.71
N ALA A 203 -2.59 7.34 -20.46
CA ALA A 203 -2.12 5.99 -20.16
C ALA A 203 -2.82 5.37 -18.94
N TYR A 204 -4.15 5.50 -18.85
CA TYR A 204 -4.92 4.99 -17.70
C TYR A 204 -4.71 3.49 -17.44
N VAL A 205 -4.59 2.68 -18.50
CA VAL A 205 -4.24 1.24 -18.38
C VAL A 205 -2.84 1.06 -17.77
N SER A 206 -1.86 1.87 -18.19
CA SER A 206 -0.52 1.86 -17.62
C SER A 206 -0.55 2.26 -16.15
N ALA A 207 -1.39 3.23 -15.76
CA ALA A 207 -1.57 3.61 -14.35
C ALA A 207 -1.95 2.39 -13.50
N GLY A 208 -2.87 1.55 -13.97
CA GLY A 208 -3.25 0.32 -13.28
C GLY A 208 -2.11 -0.66 -13.06
N SER A 209 -1.21 -0.81 -14.05
CA SER A 209 -0.04 -1.67 -13.89
C SER A 209 0.91 -1.13 -12.83
N GLU A 210 1.12 0.18 -12.80
CA GLU A 210 1.98 0.84 -11.82
C GLU A 210 1.37 0.76 -10.40
N PHE A 211 0.08 1.04 -10.23
CA PHE A 211 -0.61 0.85 -8.95
C PHE A 211 -0.54 -0.60 -8.46
N SER A 212 -0.67 -1.58 -9.36
CA SER A 212 -0.54 -3.00 -9.02
C SER A 212 0.88 -3.34 -8.51
N MET A 213 1.92 -2.80 -9.15
CA MET A 213 3.30 -2.97 -8.71
C MET A 213 3.58 -2.29 -7.36
N ALA A 214 3.02 -1.10 -7.13
CA ALA A 214 3.07 -0.44 -5.83
C ALA A 214 2.36 -1.26 -4.74
N TRP A 215 1.17 -1.80 -5.03
CA TRP A 215 0.43 -2.68 -4.12
C TRP A 215 1.22 -3.95 -3.77
N LYS A 216 1.86 -4.58 -4.76
CA LYS A 216 2.71 -5.77 -4.56
C LYS A 216 3.86 -5.49 -3.60
N ASN A 217 4.45 -4.29 -3.67
CA ASN A 217 5.61 -3.88 -2.88
C ASN A 217 5.27 -2.97 -1.69
N ARG A 218 4.00 -2.84 -1.31
CA ARG A 218 3.49 -1.84 -0.33
C ARG A 218 4.19 -1.84 1.03
N LYS A 219 4.75 -2.96 1.48
CA LYS A 219 5.54 -3.03 2.72
C LYS A 219 6.82 -2.17 2.71
N ARG A 220 7.24 -1.66 1.54
CA ARG A 220 8.46 -0.85 1.36
C ARG A 220 8.16 0.65 1.25
N PHE A 221 6.95 1.13 1.57
CA PHE A 221 6.69 2.56 1.70
C PHE A 221 7.56 3.15 2.82
N GLY A 222 7.97 4.42 2.67
CA GLY A 222 8.93 5.03 3.60
C GLY A 222 8.31 5.38 4.95
N ASN A 223 6.99 5.57 4.99
CA ASN A 223 6.22 5.86 6.20
C ASN A 223 4.72 5.62 5.95
N ALA A 224 3.93 5.63 7.03
CA ALA A 224 2.49 5.40 6.98
C ALA A 224 1.71 6.49 6.21
N GLN A 225 2.22 7.72 6.13
CA GLN A 225 1.55 8.79 5.38
C GLN A 225 1.65 8.54 3.87
N GLU A 226 2.84 8.16 3.38
CA GLU A 226 3.06 7.75 1.99
C GLU A 226 2.20 6.54 1.61
N GLU A 227 2.09 5.58 2.53
CA GLU A 227 1.26 4.39 2.35
C GLU A 227 -0.23 4.73 2.28
N LEU A 228 -0.71 5.61 3.16
CA LEU A 228 -2.09 6.10 3.15
C LEU A 228 -2.41 6.85 1.86
N GLU A 229 -1.54 7.77 1.43
CA GLU A 229 -1.69 8.52 0.18
C GLU A 229 -1.87 7.56 -1.01
N PHE A 230 -1.02 6.54 -1.10
CA PHE A 230 -1.12 5.50 -2.11
C PHE A 230 -2.47 4.75 -2.04
N TYR A 231 -2.90 4.31 -0.86
CA TYR A 231 -4.15 3.56 -0.73
C TYR A 231 -5.36 4.37 -1.18
N VAL A 232 -5.45 5.63 -0.76
CA VAL A 232 -6.53 6.53 -1.15
C VAL A 232 -6.56 6.70 -2.68
N GLU A 233 -5.41 7.00 -3.29
CA GLU A 233 -5.29 7.20 -4.74
C GLU A 233 -5.57 5.91 -5.54
N TYR A 234 -5.23 4.75 -4.98
CA TYR A 234 -5.50 3.47 -5.62
C TYR A 234 -6.98 3.09 -5.52
N ILE A 235 -7.66 3.36 -4.40
CA ILE A 235 -9.11 3.17 -4.28
C ILE A 235 -9.84 4.07 -5.29
N ASP A 236 -9.43 5.34 -5.38
CA ASP A 236 -9.98 6.28 -6.37
C ASP A 236 -9.79 5.76 -7.82
N TYR A 237 -8.58 5.29 -8.16
CA TYR A 237 -8.31 4.67 -9.45
C TYR A 237 -9.22 3.46 -9.73
N LEU A 238 -9.42 2.58 -8.75
CA LEU A 238 -10.26 1.39 -8.90
C LEU A 238 -11.74 1.76 -9.03
N ASN A 239 -12.23 2.74 -8.26
CA ASN A 239 -13.58 3.28 -8.37
C ASN A 239 -13.84 3.84 -9.78
N HIS A 240 -12.94 4.69 -10.27
CA HIS A 240 -13.05 5.26 -11.61
C HIS A 240 -12.93 4.20 -12.72
N LYS A 241 -12.04 3.21 -12.56
CA LYS A 241 -11.94 2.07 -13.49
C LYS A 241 -13.25 1.30 -13.57
N TYR A 242 -13.86 1.01 -12.42
CA TYR A 242 -15.11 0.26 -12.36
C TYR A 242 -16.28 1.05 -12.99
N GLU A 243 -16.34 2.37 -12.78
CA GLU A 243 -17.32 3.25 -13.43
C GLU A 243 -17.15 3.31 -14.95
N THR A 244 -15.92 3.51 -15.44
CA THR A 244 -15.61 3.63 -16.88
C THR A 244 -15.78 2.31 -17.65
N GLU A 245 -15.56 1.17 -17.02
CA GLU A 245 -15.87 -0.16 -17.60
C GLU A 245 -17.38 -0.49 -17.54
N GLY A 246 -18.22 0.50 -17.20
CA GLY A 246 -19.67 0.41 -17.27
C GLY A 246 -20.28 -0.49 -16.19
N PHE A 247 -19.67 -0.54 -14.99
CA PHE A 247 -20.18 -1.32 -13.86
C PHE A 247 -20.26 -2.84 -14.14
N LYS A 248 -19.25 -3.37 -14.87
CA LYS A 248 -19.19 -4.79 -15.26
C LYS A 248 -18.08 -5.59 -14.59
N ASN A 249 -17.08 -4.93 -14.00
CA ASN A 249 -15.88 -5.59 -13.49
C ASN A 249 -15.90 -5.76 -11.97
N SER A 250 -16.77 -6.65 -11.47
CA SER A 250 -16.90 -6.94 -10.03
C SER A 250 -15.57 -7.28 -9.31
N PRO A 251 -14.59 -7.98 -9.93
CA PRO A 251 -13.28 -8.20 -9.31
C PRO A 251 -12.51 -6.93 -8.92
N VAL A 252 -12.75 -5.80 -9.60
CA VAL A 252 -12.15 -4.50 -9.25
C VAL A 252 -12.61 -4.05 -7.86
N LEU A 253 -13.90 -4.24 -7.53
CA LEU A 253 -14.43 -3.89 -6.22
C LEU A 253 -13.87 -4.79 -5.12
N SER A 254 -13.64 -6.08 -5.40
CA SER A 254 -12.96 -6.97 -4.45
C SER A 254 -11.55 -6.46 -4.12
N ARG A 255 -10.79 -6.00 -5.13
CA ARG A 255 -9.49 -5.38 -4.89
C ARG A 255 -9.62 -4.09 -4.08
N SER A 256 -10.59 -3.23 -4.38
CA SER A 256 -10.83 -2.01 -3.60
C SER A 256 -11.09 -2.32 -2.13
N MET A 257 -11.88 -3.36 -1.83
CA MET A 257 -12.13 -3.78 -0.44
C MET A 257 -10.85 -4.20 0.30
N GLU A 258 -9.96 -4.94 -0.35
CA GLU A 258 -8.66 -5.29 0.24
C GLU A 258 -7.83 -4.05 0.57
N VAL A 259 -7.79 -3.08 -0.35
CA VAL A 259 -7.04 -1.82 -0.16
C VAL A 259 -7.66 -1.00 0.98
N ILE A 260 -8.99 -0.89 1.03
CA ILE A 260 -9.72 -0.21 2.10
C ILE A 260 -9.43 -0.84 3.47
N GLN A 261 -9.38 -2.18 3.55
CA GLN A 261 -9.06 -2.88 4.80
C GLN A 261 -7.65 -2.56 5.30
N GLU A 262 -6.65 -2.51 4.42
CA GLU A 262 -5.30 -2.10 4.81
C GLU A 262 -5.26 -0.61 5.21
N ALA A 263 -5.94 0.27 4.47
CA ALA A 263 -6.00 1.69 4.79
C ALA A 263 -6.62 1.99 6.16
N PHE A 264 -7.70 1.28 6.54
CA PHE A 264 -8.33 1.44 7.85
C PHE A 264 -7.52 0.91 9.03
N LYS A 265 -6.43 0.17 8.78
CA LYS A 265 -5.44 -0.15 9.83
C LYS A 265 -4.56 1.05 10.17
N LEU A 266 -4.35 1.98 9.21
CA LEU A 266 -3.55 3.18 9.40
C LEU A 266 -4.37 4.29 10.07
N THR A 267 -5.58 4.57 9.57
CA THR A 267 -6.45 5.63 10.11
C THR A 267 -7.92 5.37 9.80
N LYS A 268 -8.82 5.91 10.62
CA LYS A 268 -10.29 5.85 10.42
C LYS A 268 -10.93 7.22 10.23
N ALA A 269 -10.13 8.28 10.21
CA ALA A 269 -10.58 9.66 10.24
C ALA A 269 -10.18 10.47 8.99
N ASP A 270 -9.38 9.90 8.09
CA ASP A 270 -8.99 10.59 6.85
C ASP A 270 -10.21 10.79 5.94
N SER A 271 -10.50 12.05 5.58
CA SER A 271 -11.72 12.40 4.86
C SER A 271 -11.75 11.82 3.46
N GLU A 272 -10.63 11.81 2.73
CA GLU A 272 -10.60 11.30 1.36
C GLU A 272 -10.74 9.77 1.37
N LEU A 273 -10.09 9.08 2.32
CA LEU A 273 -10.30 7.65 2.53
C LEU A 273 -11.77 7.31 2.79
N LEU A 274 -12.45 8.10 3.64
CA LEU A 274 -13.87 7.88 3.93
C LEU A 274 -14.74 8.05 2.67
N ILE A 275 -14.51 9.09 1.87
CA ILE A 275 -15.24 9.36 0.62
C ILE A 275 -15.04 8.24 -0.39
N GLN A 276 -13.78 7.86 -0.62
CA GLN A 276 -13.43 6.85 -1.62
C GLN A 276 -13.91 5.47 -1.20
N SER A 277 -13.81 5.13 0.09
CA SER A 277 -14.37 3.90 0.65
C SER A 277 -15.90 3.87 0.53
N ALA A 278 -16.58 4.98 0.87
CA ALA A 278 -18.02 5.09 0.74
C ALA A 278 -18.48 4.89 -0.72
N THR A 279 -17.71 5.42 -1.67
CA THR A 279 -17.96 5.25 -3.11
C THR A 279 -17.85 3.79 -3.52
N THR A 280 -16.81 3.06 -3.07
CA THR A 280 -16.69 1.62 -3.32
C THR A 280 -17.86 0.84 -2.72
N TYR A 281 -18.27 1.14 -1.48
CA TYR A 281 -19.40 0.46 -0.84
C TYR A 281 -20.74 0.78 -1.50
N TYR A 282 -20.92 2.00 -2.03
CA TYR A 282 -22.06 2.36 -2.87
C TYR A 282 -22.10 1.51 -4.15
N TYR A 283 -20.95 1.30 -4.80
CA TYR A 283 -20.87 0.43 -5.97
C TYR A 283 -21.17 -1.05 -5.66
N LEU A 284 -20.65 -1.57 -4.54
CA LEU A 284 -20.97 -2.92 -4.06
C LEU A 284 -22.47 -3.08 -3.76
N PHE A 285 -23.07 -2.08 -3.13
CA PHE A 285 -24.52 -2.01 -2.93
C PHE A 285 -25.26 -2.13 -4.26
N ARG A 286 -24.92 -1.31 -5.27
CA ARG A 286 -25.57 -1.35 -6.59
C ARG A 286 -25.42 -2.70 -7.30
N GLU A 287 -24.28 -3.36 -7.18
CA GLU A 287 -24.06 -4.69 -7.77
C GLU A 287 -24.96 -5.75 -7.16
N GLU A 288 -25.06 -5.77 -5.83
CA GLU A 288 -25.87 -6.75 -5.12
C GLU A 288 -27.38 -6.47 -5.30
N SER A 289 -27.79 -5.22 -5.53
CA SER A 289 -29.17 -4.82 -5.78
C SER A 289 -29.68 -5.07 -7.22
N LYS A 290 -28.87 -5.63 -8.13
CA LYS A 290 -29.30 -5.91 -9.51
C LYS A 290 -30.42 -6.98 -9.58
N PRO A 291 -31.52 -6.74 -10.34
CA PRO A 291 -32.63 -7.69 -10.45
C PRO A 291 -32.27 -8.92 -11.31
N GLY A 292 -33.10 -9.97 -11.25
CA GLY A 292 -33.05 -11.12 -12.17
C GLY A 292 -32.36 -12.38 -11.65
N GLN A 293 -32.33 -12.60 -10.33
CA GLN A 293 -31.70 -13.76 -9.70
C GLN A 293 -32.70 -14.77 -9.14
N PRO A 294 -32.31 -16.05 -8.98
CA PRO A 294 -33.13 -17.06 -8.31
C PRO A 294 -33.53 -16.63 -6.88
N PRO A 295 -34.70 -17.04 -6.36
CA PRO A 295 -35.22 -16.57 -5.06
C PRO A 295 -34.26 -16.74 -3.86
N ALA A 296 -33.52 -17.85 -3.80
CA ALA A 296 -32.57 -18.12 -2.72
C ALA A 296 -31.34 -17.19 -2.76
N GLU A 297 -30.81 -16.91 -3.96
CA GLU A 297 -29.71 -15.99 -4.17
C GLU A 297 -30.13 -14.54 -3.94
N ALA A 298 -31.34 -14.19 -4.36
CA ALA A 298 -31.92 -12.85 -4.18
C ALA A 298 -32.00 -12.44 -2.70
N SER A 299 -32.34 -13.37 -1.79
CA SER A 299 -32.39 -13.08 -0.35
C SER A 299 -30.99 -12.81 0.24
N ALA A 300 -30.00 -13.63 -0.14
CA ALA A 300 -28.62 -13.47 0.34
C ALA A 300 -27.99 -12.16 -0.18
N LYS A 301 -28.20 -11.84 -1.46
CA LYS A 301 -27.71 -10.58 -2.04
C LYS A 301 -28.39 -9.36 -1.46
N ARG A 302 -29.70 -9.41 -1.17
CA ARG A 302 -30.40 -8.32 -0.48
C ARG A 302 -29.76 -8.00 0.87
N LYS A 303 -29.44 -9.02 1.68
CA LYS A 303 -28.75 -8.81 2.97
C LYS A 303 -27.37 -8.17 2.80
N LYS A 304 -26.61 -8.59 1.78
CA LYS A 304 -25.33 -7.96 1.45
C LYS A 304 -25.50 -6.51 1.00
N ALA A 305 -26.47 -6.24 0.13
CA ALA A 305 -26.80 -4.90 -0.34
C ALA A 305 -27.16 -3.98 0.84
N ASP A 306 -28.02 -4.43 1.76
CA ASP A 306 -28.34 -3.68 2.98
C ASP A 306 -27.10 -3.39 3.83
N THR A 307 -26.23 -4.39 4.01
CA THR A 307 -24.97 -4.22 4.75
C THR A 307 -24.07 -3.19 4.08
N TYR A 308 -23.91 -3.25 2.75
CA TYR A 308 -23.09 -2.30 2.00
C TYR A 308 -23.68 -0.90 2.00
N PHE A 309 -25.01 -0.77 1.92
CA PHE A 309 -25.70 0.50 2.08
C PHE A 309 -25.42 1.12 3.45
N GLU A 310 -25.56 0.36 4.55
CA GLU A 310 -25.33 0.85 5.91
C GLU A 310 -23.87 1.29 6.12
N ILE A 311 -22.91 0.53 5.58
CA ILE A 311 -21.49 0.89 5.63
C ILE A 311 -21.24 2.17 4.84
N ALA A 312 -21.73 2.26 3.59
CA ALA A 312 -21.59 3.44 2.75
C ALA A 312 -22.20 4.68 3.44
N GLU A 313 -23.41 4.55 3.99
CA GLU A 313 -24.10 5.63 4.67
C GLU A 313 -23.33 6.11 5.90
N LYS A 314 -22.80 5.18 6.71
CA LYS A 314 -21.98 5.52 7.88
C LYS A 314 -20.71 6.27 7.48
N LEU A 315 -20.03 5.83 6.41
CA LEU A 315 -18.82 6.48 5.91
C LEU A 315 -19.12 7.88 5.37
N VAL A 316 -20.22 8.04 4.61
CA VAL A 316 -20.71 9.35 4.15
C VAL A 316 -20.97 10.28 5.33
N LYS A 317 -21.72 9.84 6.35
CA LYS A 317 -22.03 10.64 7.55
C LYS A 317 -20.76 11.03 8.32
N ASN A 318 -19.78 10.14 8.41
CA ASN A 318 -18.51 10.44 9.06
C ASN A 318 -17.68 11.45 8.25
N SER A 319 -17.65 11.29 6.92
CA SER A 319 -16.98 12.25 6.04
C SER A 319 -17.63 13.63 6.10
N GLU A 320 -18.96 13.69 6.14
CA GLU A 320 -19.72 14.94 6.25
C GLU A 320 -19.38 15.67 7.56
N LYS A 321 -19.26 14.95 8.68
CA LYS A 321 -18.84 15.55 9.96
C LYS A 321 -17.43 16.13 9.89
N SER A 322 -16.53 15.49 9.15
CA SER A 322 -15.14 15.94 9.00
C SER A 322 -15.02 17.13 8.05
N ASN A 323 -15.77 17.12 6.94
CA ASN A 323 -15.74 18.17 5.93
C ASN A 323 -17.15 18.44 5.36
N PRO A 324 -17.96 19.26 6.06
CA PRO A 324 -19.36 19.51 5.68
C PRO A 324 -19.54 20.23 4.35
N SER A 325 -18.51 20.93 3.87
CA SER A 325 -18.55 21.69 2.62
C SER A 325 -18.08 20.90 1.40
N ASP A 326 -17.68 19.64 1.54
CA ASP A 326 -17.30 18.81 0.40
C ASP A 326 -18.55 18.37 -0.38
N TYR A 327 -18.79 19.00 -1.53
CA TYR A 327 -19.92 18.70 -2.38
C TYR A 327 -19.93 17.24 -2.89
N ARG A 328 -18.77 16.57 -2.97
CA ARG A 328 -18.66 15.17 -3.44
C ARG A 328 -19.34 14.22 -2.47
N VAL A 329 -19.25 14.50 -1.16
CA VAL A 329 -19.93 13.73 -0.11
C VAL A 329 -21.44 13.81 -0.30
N HIS A 330 -21.96 15.03 -0.53
CA HIS A 330 -23.39 15.26 -0.72
C HIS A 330 -23.91 14.67 -2.04
N LEU A 331 -23.10 14.70 -3.10
CA LEU A 331 -23.39 14.02 -4.35
C LEU A 331 -23.51 12.51 -4.15
N LEU A 332 -22.53 11.90 -3.47
CA LEU A 332 -22.52 10.47 -3.16
C LEU A 332 -23.72 10.08 -2.28
N ALA A 333 -24.01 10.86 -1.24
CA ALA A 333 -25.16 10.68 -0.37
C ALA A 333 -26.47 10.68 -1.18
N SER A 334 -26.61 11.65 -2.08
CA SER A 334 -27.79 11.76 -2.95
C SER A 334 -27.94 10.54 -3.86
N LYS A 335 -26.86 10.09 -4.52
CA LYS A 335 -26.86 8.88 -5.35
C LYS A 335 -27.24 7.63 -4.55
N LEU A 336 -26.65 7.47 -3.37
CA LEU A 336 -26.91 6.37 -2.45
C LEU A 336 -28.39 6.32 -2.03
N TYR A 337 -28.97 7.46 -1.65
CA TYR A 337 -30.37 7.53 -1.23
C TYR A 337 -31.35 7.37 -2.39
N ILE A 338 -31.07 7.93 -3.56
CA ILE A 338 -31.88 7.72 -4.79
C ILE A 338 -32.00 6.22 -5.07
N ASP A 339 -30.86 5.51 -5.11
CA ASP A 339 -30.85 4.09 -5.46
C ASP A 339 -31.53 3.25 -4.37
N LYS A 340 -31.32 3.56 -3.08
CA LYS A 340 -31.98 2.81 -2.01
C LYS A 340 -33.50 3.02 -1.96
N ILE A 341 -33.96 4.26 -2.15
CA ILE A 341 -35.40 4.54 -2.23
C ILE A 341 -36.00 3.83 -3.44
N THR A 342 -35.32 3.85 -4.59
CA THR A 342 -35.78 3.16 -5.80
C THR A 342 -35.90 1.64 -5.57
N GLU A 343 -34.92 1.03 -4.90
CA GLU A 343 -34.96 -0.38 -4.51
C GLU A 343 -36.16 -0.69 -3.60
N LEU A 344 -36.38 0.12 -2.57
CA LEU A 344 -37.50 -0.04 -1.62
C LEU A 344 -38.88 0.17 -2.28
N LEU A 345 -38.97 0.98 -3.33
CA LEU A 345 -40.22 1.20 -4.06
C LEU A 345 -40.47 0.15 -5.15
N SER A 346 -39.46 -0.66 -5.49
CA SER A 346 -39.60 -1.73 -6.49
C SER A 346 -40.50 -2.88 -5.99
N GLU A 347 -41.11 -3.64 -6.91
CA GLU A 347 -41.95 -4.80 -6.56
C GLU A 347 -41.23 -5.82 -5.65
N THR A 348 -39.91 -5.92 -5.77
CA THR A 348 -39.10 -6.80 -4.92
C THR A 348 -38.92 -6.25 -3.51
N GLY A 349 -38.95 -4.92 -3.32
CA GLY A 349 -38.72 -4.21 -2.07
C GLY A 349 -40.00 -3.73 -1.37
N GLN A 350 -41.18 -4.20 -1.79
CA GLN A 350 -42.49 -3.91 -1.15
C GLN A 350 -43.00 -5.06 -0.26
N SER A 351 -42.16 -6.07 0.01
CA SER A 351 -42.55 -7.32 0.67
C SER A 351 -42.45 -7.30 2.20
N GLY A 352 -41.90 -6.25 2.80
CA GLY A 352 -41.55 -6.15 4.22
C GLY A 352 -42.33 -5.08 4.99
N ILE A 353 -42.74 -5.43 6.21
CA ILE A 353 -43.38 -4.49 7.16
C ILE A 353 -42.36 -3.39 7.51
N GLY A 354 -42.72 -2.11 7.28
CA GLY A 354 -41.90 -0.93 7.62
C GLY A 354 -41.05 -0.34 6.47
N GLU A 355 -41.01 -0.98 5.29
CA GLU A 355 -40.30 -0.46 4.10
C GLU A 355 -40.82 0.93 3.63
N PRO A 356 -42.14 1.24 3.67
CA PRO A 356 -42.66 2.56 3.33
C PRO A 356 -42.20 3.68 4.27
N GLU A 357 -42.13 3.40 5.57
CA GLU A 357 -41.65 4.35 6.59
C GLU A 357 -40.15 4.62 6.42
N ARG A 358 -39.36 3.55 6.20
CA ARG A 358 -37.93 3.66 5.88
C ARG A 358 -37.71 4.50 4.62
N ALA A 359 -38.49 4.29 3.57
CA ALA A 359 -38.43 5.10 2.35
C ALA A 359 -38.77 6.58 2.62
N GLY A 360 -39.77 6.85 3.47
CA GLY A 360 -40.12 8.21 3.90
C GLY A 360 -38.97 8.93 4.62
N ASN A 361 -38.33 8.27 5.58
CA ASN A 361 -37.17 8.82 6.29
C ASN A 361 -36.00 9.11 5.34
N LEU A 362 -35.73 8.19 4.40
CA LEU A 362 -34.68 8.39 3.40
C LEU A 362 -34.98 9.54 2.43
N LYS A 363 -36.25 9.83 2.11
CA LYS A 363 -36.61 11.02 1.31
C LYS A 363 -36.22 12.31 2.01
N GLY A 364 -36.40 12.41 3.33
CA GLY A 364 -35.92 13.55 4.12
C GLY A 364 -34.40 13.73 4.03
N SER A 365 -33.65 12.64 4.20
CA SER A 365 -32.18 12.63 4.05
C SER A 365 -31.74 12.99 2.63
N LEU A 366 -32.45 12.49 1.61
CA LEU A 366 -32.20 12.82 0.21
C LEU A 366 -32.40 14.30 -0.07
N ALA A 367 -33.49 14.90 0.42
CA ALA A 367 -33.76 16.32 0.24
C ALA A 367 -32.63 17.19 0.82
N ALA A 368 -32.19 16.88 2.06
CA ALA A 368 -31.09 17.57 2.71
C ALA A 368 -29.75 17.39 1.95
N ALA A 369 -29.45 16.18 1.47
CA ALA A 369 -28.24 15.92 0.70
C ALA A 369 -28.23 16.68 -0.64
N VAL A 370 -29.36 16.71 -1.35
CA VAL A 370 -29.49 17.43 -2.63
C VAL A 370 -29.35 18.94 -2.43
N GLU A 371 -29.93 19.49 -1.36
CA GLU A 371 -29.78 20.90 -1.00
C GLU A 371 -28.32 21.25 -0.73
N LYS A 372 -27.63 20.48 0.12
CA LYS A 372 -26.20 20.69 0.41
C LYS A 372 -25.33 20.54 -0.82
N TYR A 373 -25.62 19.57 -1.70
CA TYR A 373 -24.92 19.43 -2.97
C TYR A 373 -25.08 20.70 -3.82
N LYS A 374 -26.30 21.23 -3.97
CA LYS A 374 -26.54 22.48 -4.71
C LYS A 374 -25.80 23.68 -4.10
N THR A 375 -25.77 23.77 -2.77
CA THR A 375 -25.11 24.85 -2.03
C THR A 375 -23.60 24.84 -2.15
N PHE A 376 -22.97 23.66 -2.01
CA PHE A 376 -21.52 23.55 -1.96
C PHE A 376 -20.85 23.25 -3.31
N LYS A 377 -21.61 22.80 -4.32
CA LYS A 377 -21.05 22.49 -5.64
C LYS A 377 -20.53 23.78 -6.31
N PRO A 378 -19.26 23.83 -6.71
CA PRO A 378 -18.72 24.98 -7.44
C PRO A 378 -19.43 25.20 -8.78
N SER A 379 -19.56 26.46 -9.20
CA SER A 379 -20.17 26.82 -10.50
C SER A 379 -19.38 26.28 -11.70
N SER A 380 -18.08 26.01 -11.53
CA SER A 380 -17.22 25.41 -12.55
C SER A 380 -17.48 23.92 -12.78
N VAL A 381 -18.18 23.24 -11.87
CA VAL A 381 -18.48 21.81 -11.97
C VAL A 381 -19.87 21.61 -12.58
N PRO A 382 -20.00 20.91 -13.73
CA PRO A 382 -21.30 20.56 -14.30
C PRO A 382 -22.18 19.83 -13.29
N GLY A 383 -23.50 20.05 -13.36
CA GLY A 383 -24.43 19.26 -12.54
C GLY A 383 -24.42 17.80 -12.94
N ASP A 384 -24.46 16.89 -11.96
CA ASP A 384 -24.57 15.46 -12.22
C ASP A 384 -26.02 15.12 -12.63
N PRO A 385 -26.28 14.64 -13.88
CA PRO A 385 -27.63 14.35 -14.35
C PRO A 385 -28.36 13.30 -13.50
N TYR A 386 -27.62 12.44 -12.79
CA TYR A 386 -28.22 11.42 -11.93
C TYR A 386 -29.08 12.02 -10.83
N ILE A 387 -28.74 13.23 -10.37
CA ILE A 387 -29.48 13.95 -9.32
C ILE A 387 -30.87 14.37 -9.77
N LEU A 388 -31.15 14.46 -11.07
CA LEU A 388 -32.49 14.74 -11.57
C LEU A 388 -33.52 13.67 -11.19
N LYS A 389 -33.07 12.42 -10.92
CA LYS A 389 -33.92 11.35 -10.38
C LYS A 389 -34.47 11.68 -8.99
N ALA A 390 -33.85 12.59 -8.24
CA ALA A 390 -34.39 13.03 -6.96
C ALA A 390 -35.74 13.74 -7.13
N ASN A 391 -35.96 14.47 -8.22
CA ASN A 391 -37.20 15.22 -8.45
C ASN A 391 -38.41 14.28 -8.55
N THR A 392 -38.25 13.12 -9.19
CA THR A 392 -39.32 12.12 -9.30
C THR A 392 -39.61 11.43 -7.96
N LEU A 393 -38.61 11.30 -7.09
CA LEU A 393 -38.74 10.59 -5.81
C LEU A 393 -39.27 11.49 -4.67
N LEU A 394 -38.88 12.77 -4.68
CA LEU A 394 -39.30 13.76 -3.68
C LEU A 394 -40.70 14.34 -3.98
N GLY A 395 -41.22 14.14 -5.19
CA GLY A 395 -42.38 14.87 -5.70
C GLY A 395 -41.94 16.26 -6.17
N SER A 396 -42.44 16.70 -7.31
CA SER A 396 -42.17 18.05 -7.84
C SER A 396 -42.52 19.10 -6.77
N PHE A 397 -41.53 19.94 -6.42
CA PHE A 397 -41.74 21.16 -5.65
C PHE A 397 -42.74 22.08 -6.35
#